data_AF-A0A935XU16-F1
#
_entry.id   AF-A0A935XU16-F1
#
_cell.length_a   1.000
_cell.length_b   1.000
_cell.length_c   1.000
_cell.angle_alpha   90.00
_cell.angle_beta   90.00
_cell.angle_gamma   90.00
#
_symmetry.space_group_name_H-M   'P 1'
#
loop_
_entity.id
_entity.type
_entity.pdbx_description
1 polymer ?
#
loop_
_entity_poly.entity_id
_entity_poly.type
_entity_poly.pdbx_seq_one_letter_code
_entity_poly.pdbx_strand_id
1 'polypeptide(L)'
;MARGRRDVARDPSNRVSGKPAAVALGRSLFFEPRCRRTARWPAPPAVMPALDFSDGKSRGRGFAPLDRNTPSVLNAGLHRWFGWDGAQDNLWAQSVRPLLDRREMGASPEHVAGLLRSDAQLARGYAAAFGAPPGADDEALTVDAGKALAAYQETLVSARTPFDAFRDALARGDRRAAARYPPDAQRGLRFSSAAATAPSAISGRTSRMASSATSAFPTSSLPGWSTKAATAAYASCARAA
;
A
#
# COMPACT_ATOMS: atom_id res chain seq x y z
N MET A 1 -13.12 22.09 -1.54
CA MET A 1 -11.79 22.43 -2.08
C MET A 1 -10.84 21.25 -1.91
N ALA A 2 -10.52 20.54 -3.00
CA ALA A 2 -9.59 19.41 -3.00
C ALA A 2 -8.14 19.93 -3.00
N ARG A 3 -7.54 20.18 -1.81
CA ARG A 3 -6.12 20.50 -1.71
C ARG A 3 -5.34 19.27 -1.22
N GLY A 4 -4.53 18.69 -2.11
CA GLY A 4 -3.37 17.90 -1.70
C GLY A 4 -3.45 16.38 -1.79
N ARG A 5 -4.18 15.77 -2.74
CA ARG A 5 -3.96 14.34 -3.01
C ARG A 5 -2.52 14.13 -3.48
N ARG A 6 -1.83 13.12 -2.94
CA ARG A 6 -0.51 12.74 -3.47
C ARG A 6 -0.74 12.07 -4.81
N ASP A 7 -0.06 12.56 -5.85
CA ASP A 7 -0.19 11.98 -7.19
C ASP A 7 0.58 10.65 -7.23
N VAL A 8 -0.16 9.58 -7.52
CA VAL A 8 0.41 8.26 -7.82
C VAL A 8 0.82 8.27 -9.28
N ALA A 9 2.08 7.95 -9.56
CA ALA A 9 2.56 7.82 -10.93
C ALA A 9 1.83 6.64 -11.60
N ARG A 10 1.48 6.79 -12.89
CA ARG A 10 0.86 5.70 -13.64
C ARG A 10 1.81 4.51 -13.71
N ASP A 11 1.28 3.32 -13.51
CA ASP A 11 2.03 2.07 -13.65
C ASP A 11 2.26 1.77 -15.15
N PRO A 12 3.51 1.77 -15.64
CA PRO A 12 3.81 1.53 -17.05
C PRO A 12 3.44 0.11 -17.52
N SER A 13 3.34 -0.86 -16.60
CA SER A 13 2.91 -2.23 -16.91
C SER A 13 1.38 -2.38 -17.01
N ASN A 14 0.64 -1.37 -16.56
CA ASN A 14 -0.82 -1.34 -16.56
C ASN A 14 -1.36 -0.31 -17.58
N ARG A 15 -1.70 -0.78 -18.78
CA ARG A 15 -2.25 0.05 -19.88
C ARG A 15 -3.52 0.84 -19.52
N VAL A 16 -4.19 0.52 -18.42
CA VAL A 16 -5.40 1.22 -17.96
C VAL A 16 -5.21 1.99 -16.64
N SER A 17 -3.99 2.02 -16.09
CA SER A 17 -3.66 2.83 -14.91
C SER A 17 -4.02 4.30 -15.15
N GLY A 18 -4.67 4.90 -14.14
CA GLY A 18 -5.15 6.29 -14.18
C GLY A 18 -6.31 6.59 -15.14
N LYS A 19 -6.88 5.60 -15.85
CA LYS A 19 -8.07 5.83 -16.71
C LYS A 19 -9.36 5.84 -15.87
N PRO A 20 -10.20 6.89 -15.94
CA PRO A 20 -11.43 6.97 -15.13
C PRO A 20 -12.38 5.77 -15.30
N ALA A 21 -12.54 5.25 -16.51
CA ALA A 21 -13.37 4.08 -16.77
C ALA A 21 -12.83 2.80 -16.10
N ALA A 22 -11.51 2.63 -16.07
CA ALA A 22 -10.88 1.50 -15.40
C ALA A 22 -10.94 1.62 -13.86
N VAL A 23 -10.80 2.83 -13.32
CA VAL A 23 -11.03 3.11 -11.90
C VAL A 23 -12.47 2.75 -11.51
N ALA A 24 -13.45 3.12 -12.33
CA ALA A 24 -14.86 2.82 -12.08
C ALA A 24 -15.13 1.31 -12.11
N LEU A 25 -14.64 0.60 -13.13
CA LEU A 25 -14.75 -0.86 -13.21
C LEU A 25 -14.04 -1.56 -12.04
N GLY A 26 -12.81 -1.13 -11.73
CA GLY A 26 -12.04 -1.66 -10.61
C GLY A 26 -12.74 -1.48 -9.27
N ARG A 27 -13.39 -0.34 -9.05
CA ARG A 27 -14.22 -0.10 -7.87
C ARG A 27 -15.39 -1.08 -7.80
N SER A 28 -16.09 -1.29 -8.92
CA SER A 28 -17.19 -2.27 -8.97
C SER A 28 -16.69 -3.67 -8.63
N LEU A 29 -15.60 -4.12 -9.26
CA LEU A 29 -15.01 -5.44 -8.98
C LEU A 29 -14.51 -5.58 -7.53
N PHE A 30 -13.92 -4.53 -6.96
CA PHE A 30 -13.40 -4.55 -5.59
C PHE A 30 -14.49 -4.81 -4.54
N PHE A 31 -15.72 -4.35 -4.80
CA PHE A 31 -16.87 -4.54 -3.92
C PHE A 31 -17.85 -5.61 -4.44
N GLU A 32 -17.49 -6.36 -5.48
CA GLU A 32 -18.35 -7.38 -6.08
C GLU A 32 -18.23 -8.71 -5.33
N PRO A 33 -19.23 -9.11 -4.51
CA PRO A 33 -19.16 -10.37 -3.77
C PRO A 33 -19.13 -11.60 -4.69
N ARG A 34 -19.71 -11.50 -5.89
CA ARG A 34 -19.73 -12.60 -6.88
C ARG A 34 -18.35 -12.90 -7.47
N CYS A 35 -17.34 -12.04 -7.30
CA CYS A 35 -15.96 -12.35 -7.68
C CYS A 35 -15.38 -13.50 -6.83
N ARG A 36 -15.92 -13.76 -5.64
CA ARG A 36 -15.50 -14.88 -4.80
C ARG A 36 -16.23 -16.15 -5.24
N ARG A 37 -15.57 -17.30 -5.11
CA ARG A 37 -16.26 -18.57 -5.25
C ARG A 37 -17.33 -18.69 -4.16
N THR A 38 -18.53 -19.13 -4.54
CA THR A 38 -19.59 -19.41 -3.56
C THR A 38 -19.11 -20.49 -2.59
N ALA A 39 -19.06 -20.16 -1.30
CA ALA A 39 -18.82 -21.11 -0.23
C ALA A 39 -20.09 -21.31 0.59
N ARG A 40 -20.17 -22.46 1.28
CA ARG A 40 -21.26 -22.79 2.20
C ARG A 40 -21.40 -21.77 3.35
N TRP A 41 -20.35 -21.01 3.64
CA TRP A 41 -20.33 -19.95 4.65
C TRP A 41 -19.65 -18.69 4.08
N PRO A 42 -20.30 -17.52 4.13
CA PRO A 42 -19.68 -16.27 3.66
C PRO A 42 -18.53 -15.87 4.60
N ALA A 43 -17.33 -15.72 4.04
CA ALA A 43 -16.19 -15.13 4.74
C ALA A 43 -16.27 -13.59 4.61
N PRO A 44 -15.95 -12.82 5.67
CA PRO A 44 -15.93 -11.36 5.59
C PRO A 44 -14.87 -10.90 4.56
N PRO A 45 -15.05 -9.71 3.95
CA PRO A 45 -14.03 -9.12 3.08
C PRO A 45 -12.68 -9.00 3.80
N ALA A 46 -11.59 -9.30 3.11
CA ALA A 46 -10.23 -9.16 3.65
C ALA A 46 -9.76 -7.70 3.68
N VAL A 47 -10.46 -6.80 2.99
CA VAL A 47 -10.07 -5.40 2.85
C VAL A 47 -11.31 -4.54 3.06
N MET A 48 -11.33 -3.75 4.14
CA MET A 48 -12.51 -3.00 4.57
C MET A 48 -12.22 -1.49 4.69
N PRO A 49 -13.00 -0.61 4.02
CA PRO A 49 -12.79 0.84 4.12
C PRO A 49 -12.82 1.40 5.54
N ALA A 50 -13.67 0.82 6.41
CA ALA A 50 -13.80 1.22 7.82
C ALA A 50 -12.56 0.89 8.68
N LEU A 51 -11.66 0.04 8.19
CA LEU A 51 -10.44 -0.40 8.87
C LEU A 51 -9.20 0.01 8.08
N ASP A 52 -9.21 1.23 7.53
CA ASP A 52 -8.14 1.77 6.67
C ASP A 52 -7.78 0.83 5.53
N PHE A 53 -8.79 0.19 4.93
CA PHE A 53 -8.60 -0.81 3.88
C PHE A 53 -7.68 -1.97 4.30
N SER A 54 -7.85 -2.48 5.53
CA SER A 54 -7.28 -3.72 6.04
C SER A 54 -8.39 -4.65 6.57
N ASP A 55 -8.03 -5.79 7.18
CA ASP A 55 -8.98 -6.69 7.86
C ASP A 55 -9.04 -6.50 9.39
N GLY A 56 -8.15 -5.67 9.97
CA GLY A 56 -8.05 -5.48 11.41
C GLY A 56 -7.64 -6.72 12.22
N LYS A 57 -7.06 -7.75 11.58
CA LYS A 57 -6.71 -9.02 12.23
C LYS A 57 -5.20 -9.21 12.32
N SER A 58 -4.76 -9.94 13.35
CA SER A 58 -3.37 -10.39 13.47
C SER A 58 -2.96 -11.39 12.38
N ARG A 59 -3.93 -12.13 11.84
CA ARG A 59 -3.79 -13.00 10.66
C ARG A 59 -5.05 -12.90 9.81
N GLY A 60 -4.84 -12.88 8.49
CA GLY A 60 -5.91 -12.81 7.52
C GLY A 60 -6.79 -14.06 7.55
N ARG A 61 -8.01 -13.89 7.04
CA ARG A 61 -8.98 -14.99 6.94
C ARG A 61 -9.89 -14.77 5.75
N GLY A 62 -9.78 -15.64 4.76
CA GLY A 62 -10.79 -15.83 3.72
C GLY A 62 -11.67 -17.03 4.08
N PHE A 63 -11.77 -18.01 3.18
CA PHE A 63 -12.40 -19.30 3.46
C PHE A 63 -11.62 -20.15 4.47
N ALA A 64 -10.32 -19.87 4.64
CA ALA A 64 -9.49 -20.46 5.67
C ALA A 64 -8.64 -19.38 6.37
N PRO A 65 -8.12 -19.65 7.58
CA PRO A 65 -7.06 -18.83 8.18
C PRO A 65 -5.84 -18.74 7.26
N LEU A 66 -5.22 -17.57 7.21
CA LEU A 66 -3.97 -17.31 6.49
C LEU A 66 -2.78 -17.23 7.46
N ASP A 67 -1.58 -17.27 6.90
CA ASP A 67 -0.34 -17.33 7.65
C ASP A 67 0.12 -15.95 8.18
N ARG A 68 -0.37 -14.87 7.57
CA ARG A 68 0.02 -13.48 7.84
C ARG A 68 -1.20 -12.57 7.88
N ASN A 69 -1.09 -11.37 8.47
CA ASN A 69 -2.17 -10.37 8.39
C ASN A 69 -2.34 -9.84 6.97
N THR A 70 -3.53 -9.35 6.64
CA THR A 70 -3.77 -8.67 5.36
C THR A 70 -3.19 -7.25 5.43
N PRO A 71 -2.23 -6.88 4.57
CA PRO A 71 -1.74 -5.50 4.51
C PRO A 71 -2.85 -4.54 4.09
N SER A 72 -2.74 -3.29 4.52
CA SER A 72 -3.64 -2.24 4.00
C SER A 72 -3.35 -1.99 2.52
N VAL A 73 -4.41 -1.78 1.71
CA VAL A 73 -4.25 -1.29 0.32
C VAL A 73 -4.21 0.24 0.23
N LEU A 74 -4.36 0.94 1.35
CA LEU A 74 -4.19 2.39 1.40
C LEU A 74 -2.74 2.74 1.06
N ASN A 75 -2.54 3.67 0.13
CA ASN A 75 -1.26 4.05 -0.45
C ASN A 75 -0.53 2.94 -1.22
N ALA A 76 -1.17 1.81 -1.55
CA ALA A 76 -0.53 0.70 -2.25
C ALA A 76 0.08 1.11 -3.60
N GLY A 77 -0.54 2.06 -4.31
CA GLY A 77 0.01 2.61 -5.56
C GLY A 77 1.37 3.31 -5.41
N LEU A 78 1.82 3.60 -4.19
CA LEU A 78 3.14 4.16 -3.90
C LEU A 78 4.22 3.09 -3.64
N HIS A 79 3.85 1.81 -3.60
CA HIS A 79 4.77 0.70 -3.36
C HIS A 79 5.47 0.27 -4.64
N ARG A 80 6.66 -0.31 -4.48
CA ARG A 80 7.42 -0.94 -5.59
C ARG A 80 7.25 -2.45 -5.63
N TRP A 81 7.14 -3.07 -4.45
CA TRP A 81 7.00 -4.51 -4.28
C TRP A 81 5.75 -4.78 -3.45
N PHE A 82 5.06 -5.85 -3.77
CA PHE A 82 3.79 -6.21 -3.16
C PHE A 82 3.84 -7.63 -2.58
N GLY A 83 3.00 -7.83 -1.57
CA GLY A 83 3.04 -9.02 -0.73
C GLY A 83 4.08 -8.92 0.38
N TRP A 84 3.91 -9.72 1.42
CA TRP A 84 4.84 -9.79 2.55
C TRP A 84 6.23 -10.29 2.16
N ASP A 85 6.30 -11.10 1.11
CA ASP A 85 7.50 -11.66 0.51
C ASP A 85 8.07 -10.80 -0.62
N GLY A 86 7.38 -9.71 -1.00
CA GLY A 86 7.74 -8.88 -2.15
C GLY A 86 7.63 -9.63 -3.49
N ALA A 87 6.83 -10.70 -3.56
CA ALA A 87 6.77 -11.59 -4.72
C ALA A 87 6.23 -10.95 -6.01
N GLN A 88 5.58 -9.79 -5.90
CA GLN A 88 4.98 -9.10 -7.05
C GLN A 88 5.62 -7.73 -7.21
N ASP A 89 6.00 -7.38 -8.42
CA ASP A 89 6.64 -6.11 -8.78
C ASP A 89 5.62 -5.05 -9.28
N ASN A 90 4.35 -5.43 -9.37
CA ASN A 90 3.26 -4.56 -9.81
C ASN A 90 1.95 -4.90 -9.07
N LEU A 91 1.07 -3.91 -8.97
CA LEU A 91 -0.14 -4.00 -8.15
C LEU A 91 -1.23 -4.87 -8.79
N TRP A 92 -1.26 -4.92 -10.13
CA TRP A 92 -2.28 -5.68 -10.84
C TRP A 92 -2.04 -7.19 -10.73
N ALA A 93 -0.79 -7.66 -10.80
CA ALA A 93 -0.44 -9.06 -10.56
C ALA A 93 -0.69 -9.44 -9.09
N GLN A 94 -0.38 -8.53 -8.15
CA GLN A 94 -0.78 -8.70 -6.75
C GLN A 94 -2.29 -8.84 -6.58
N SER A 95 -3.12 -8.15 -7.39
CA SER A 95 -4.58 -8.25 -7.31
C SER A 95 -5.10 -9.60 -7.81
N VAL A 96 -4.41 -10.25 -8.75
CA VAL A 96 -4.79 -11.58 -9.27
C VAL A 96 -4.55 -12.68 -8.22
N ARG A 97 -3.48 -12.60 -7.43
CA ARG A 97 -3.12 -13.62 -6.44
C ARG A 97 -4.26 -13.97 -5.44
N PRO A 98 -4.80 -13.02 -4.65
CA PRO A 98 -5.86 -13.32 -3.70
C PRO A 98 -7.19 -13.68 -4.38
N LEU A 99 -7.41 -13.21 -5.61
CA LEU A 99 -8.59 -13.57 -6.41
C LEU A 99 -8.63 -15.08 -6.70
N LEU A 100 -7.47 -15.66 -7.04
CA LEU A 100 -7.35 -17.08 -7.38
C LEU A 100 -6.98 -18.00 -6.21
N ASP A 101 -6.42 -17.47 -5.11
CA ASP A 101 -6.05 -18.29 -3.95
C ASP A 101 -7.29 -18.90 -3.28
N ARG A 102 -7.32 -20.25 -3.21
CA ARG A 102 -8.45 -21.03 -2.66
C ARG A 102 -8.76 -20.76 -1.20
N ARG A 103 -7.77 -20.32 -0.41
CA ARG A 103 -7.92 -19.96 1.01
C ARG A 103 -8.49 -18.54 1.16
N GLU A 104 -8.36 -17.70 0.14
CA GLU A 104 -8.80 -16.31 0.12
C GLU A 104 -10.16 -16.15 -0.58
N MET A 105 -10.17 -15.93 -1.91
CA MET A 105 -11.38 -15.73 -2.72
C MET A 105 -11.73 -16.94 -3.60
N GLY A 106 -10.74 -17.78 -3.90
CA GLY A 106 -10.88 -19.07 -4.56
C GLY A 106 -11.61 -19.07 -5.90
N ALA A 107 -11.59 -17.96 -6.62
CA ALA A 107 -12.12 -17.87 -7.97
C ALA A 107 -11.24 -18.65 -8.95
N SER A 108 -11.80 -18.96 -10.11
CA SER A 108 -11.04 -19.44 -11.27
C SER A 108 -11.07 -18.38 -12.37
N PRO A 109 -10.15 -18.43 -13.36
CA PRO A 109 -10.18 -17.54 -14.51
C PRO A 109 -11.53 -17.57 -15.24
N GLU A 110 -12.11 -18.76 -15.41
CA GLU A 110 -13.42 -18.96 -16.06
C GLU A 110 -14.54 -18.29 -15.27
N HIS A 111 -14.49 -18.32 -13.94
CA HIS A 111 -15.47 -17.67 -13.07
C HIS A 111 -15.41 -16.15 -13.20
N VAL A 112 -14.20 -15.56 -13.17
CA VAL A 112 -13.99 -14.12 -13.31
C VAL A 112 -14.40 -13.65 -14.70
N ALA A 113 -13.97 -14.37 -15.74
CA ALA A 113 -14.32 -14.10 -17.12
C ALA A 113 -15.84 -14.22 -17.37
N GLY A 114 -16.46 -15.28 -16.84
CA GLY A 114 -17.90 -15.49 -16.89
C GLY A 114 -18.68 -14.36 -16.25
N LEU A 115 -18.22 -13.84 -15.11
CA LEU A 115 -18.82 -12.69 -14.45
C LEU A 115 -18.71 -11.42 -15.29
N LEU A 116 -17.52 -11.14 -15.86
CA LEU A 116 -17.30 -9.97 -16.73
C LEU A 116 -18.16 -10.02 -18.00
N ARG A 117 -18.43 -11.21 -18.55
CA ARG A 117 -19.26 -11.41 -19.75
C ARG A 117 -20.76 -11.35 -19.47
N SER A 118 -21.20 -12.02 -18.40
CA SER A 118 -22.62 -12.25 -18.13
C SER A 118 -23.32 -11.08 -17.45
N ASP A 119 -22.60 -10.28 -16.68
CA ASP A 119 -23.15 -9.09 -16.04
C ASP A 119 -23.07 -7.88 -16.98
N ALA A 120 -24.24 -7.36 -17.38
CA ALA A 120 -24.32 -6.26 -18.34
C ALA A 120 -23.65 -4.96 -17.87
N GLN A 121 -23.59 -4.71 -16.55
CA GLN A 121 -22.90 -3.53 -16.03
C GLN A 121 -21.38 -3.72 -16.09
N LEU A 122 -20.88 -4.90 -15.70
CA LEU A 122 -19.46 -5.22 -15.77
C LEU A 122 -18.96 -5.27 -17.21
N ALA A 123 -19.72 -5.86 -18.14
CA ALA A 123 -19.36 -5.92 -19.56
C ALA A 123 -19.25 -4.51 -20.18
N ARG A 124 -20.18 -3.60 -19.86
CA ARG A 124 -20.10 -2.20 -20.29
C ARG A 124 -18.91 -1.47 -19.67
N GLY A 125 -18.67 -1.68 -18.37
CA GLY A 125 -17.51 -1.12 -17.67
C GLY A 125 -16.18 -1.59 -18.27
N TYR A 126 -16.09 -2.88 -18.61
CA TYR A 126 -14.96 -3.48 -19.31
C TYR A 126 -14.74 -2.81 -20.66
N ALA A 127 -15.79 -2.71 -21.48
CA ALA A 127 -15.71 -2.05 -22.79
C ALA A 127 -15.24 -0.60 -22.69
N ALA A 128 -15.75 0.16 -21.72
CA ALA A 128 -15.31 1.53 -21.47
C ALA A 128 -13.85 1.63 -21.01
N ALA A 129 -13.36 0.65 -20.23
CA ALA A 129 -12.00 0.64 -19.71
C ALA A 129 -10.95 0.19 -20.74
N PHE A 130 -11.27 -0.84 -21.53
CA PHE A 130 -10.33 -1.55 -22.39
C PHE A 130 -10.55 -1.31 -23.90
N GLY A 131 -11.64 -0.64 -24.28
CA GLY A 131 -11.94 -0.25 -25.66
C GLY A 131 -12.60 -1.34 -26.51
N ALA A 132 -12.92 -2.50 -25.93
CA ALA A 132 -13.57 -3.61 -26.60
C ALA A 132 -14.41 -4.42 -25.59
N PRO A 133 -15.48 -5.10 -26.01
CA PRO A 133 -16.22 -6.00 -25.13
C PRO A 133 -15.31 -7.14 -24.61
N PRO A 134 -15.68 -7.80 -23.49
CA PRO A 134 -14.91 -8.93 -22.98
C PRO A 134 -14.72 -10.03 -24.04
N GLY A 135 -13.47 -10.40 -24.30
CA GLY A 135 -13.11 -11.44 -25.29
C GLY A 135 -13.36 -12.87 -24.80
N ALA A 136 -12.96 -13.86 -25.59
CA ALA A 136 -13.13 -15.29 -25.28
C ALA A 136 -12.01 -15.90 -24.40
N ASP A 137 -10.88 -15.21 -24.24
CA ASP A 137 -9.76 -15.67 -23.42
C ASP A 137 -9.99 -15.35 -21.93
N ASP A 138 -10.16 -16.39 -21.12
CA ASP A 138 -10.48 -16.27 -19.70
C ASP A 138 -9.30 -15.75 -18.86
N GLU A 139 -8.08 -16.11 -19.25
CA GLU A 139 -6.86 -15.66 -18.57
C GLU A 139 -6.60 -14.19 -18.86
N ALA A 140 -6.78 -13.77 -20.13
CA ALA A 140 -6.66 -12.37 -20.50
C ALA A 140 -7.67 -11.48 -19.74
N LEU A 141 -8.92 -11.93 -19.59
CA LEU A 141 -9.94 -11.23 -18.81
C LEU A 141 -9.60 -11.17 -17.32
N THR A 142 -8.98 -12.21 -16.77
CA THR A 142 -8.51 -12.23 -15.38
C THR A 142 -7.37 -11.24 -15.15
N VAL A 143 -6.42 -11.15 -16.08
CA VAL A 143 -5.36 -10.14 -16.06
C VAL A 143 -5.94 -8.72 -16.16
N ASP A 144 -6.89 -8.50 -17.06
CA ASP A 144 -7.56 -7.20 -17.20
C ASP A 144 -8.37 -6.84 -15.94
N ALA A 145 -9.01 -7.81 -15.28
CA ALA A 145 -9.67 -7.60 -13.98
C ALA A 145 -8.66 -7.13 -12.92
N GLY A 146 -7.49 -7.78 -12.83
CA GLY A 146 -6.39 -7.36 -11.97
C GLY A 146 -5.91 -5.93 -12.26
N LYS A 147 -5.82 -5.56 -13.55
CA LYS A 147 -5.43 -4.21 -13.98
C LYS A 147 -6.46 -3.14 -13.62
N ALA A 148 -7.75 -3.45 -13.75
CA ALA A 148 -8.83 -2.56 -13.33
C ALA A 148 -8.83 -2.39 -11.80
N LEU A 149 -8.67 -3.48 -11.04
CA LEU A 149 -8.54 -3.45 -9.58
C LEU A 149 -7.37 -2.57 -9.14
N ALA A 150 -6.20 -2.73 -9.75
CA ALA A 150 -5.04 -1.88 -9.48
C ALA A 150 -5.31 -0.41 -9.78
N ALA A 151 -5.96 -0.09 -10.91
CA ALA A 151 -6.31 1.29 -11.25
C ALA A 151 -7.20 1.93 -10.17
N TYR A 152 -8.15 1.18 -9.59
CA TYR A 152 -8.94 1.67 -8.45
C TYR A 152 -8.10 1.81 -7.17
N GLN A 153 -7.28 0.81 -6.84
CA GLN A 153 -6.44 0.81 -5.63
C GLN A 153 -5.40 1.95 -5.64
N GLU A 154 -4.88 2.33 -6.81
CA GLU A 154 -4.02 3.51 -6.98
C GLU A 154 -4.70 4.81 -6.52
N THR A 155 -6.03 4.88 -6.53
CA THR A 155 -6.77 6.05 -6.05
C THR A 155 -6.95 6.10 -4.53
N LEU A 156 -6.65 4.99 -3.83
CA LEU A 156 -6.78 4.86 -2.38
C LEU A 156 -5.56 5.49 -1.70
N VAL A 157 -5.46 6.81 -1.78
CA VAL A 157 -4.36 7.59 -1.21
C VAL A 157 -4.84 8.27 0.07
N SER A 158 -4.06 8.13 1.15
CA SER A 158 -4.38 8.76 2.43
C SER A 158 -4.34 10.29 2.32
N ALA A 159 -5.07 10.97 3.20
CA ALA A 159 -4.95 12.41 3.36
C ALA A 159 -3.50 12.80 3.73
N ARG A 160 -3.14 14.06 3.43
CA ARG A 160 -1.86 14.60 3.89
C ARG A 160 -1.83 14.67 5.41
N THR A 161 -0.70 14.28 5.98
CA THR A 161 -0.47 14.32 7.43
C THR A 161 0.37 15.54 7.81
N PRO A 162 0.40 15.93 9.10
CA PRO A 162 1.35 16.95 9.58
C PRO A 162 2.80 16.60 9.27
N PHE A 163 3.14 15.31 9.23
CA PHE A 163 4.46 14.83 8.84
C PHE A 163 4.79 15.15 7.37
N ASP A 164 3.80 15.12 6.46
CA ASP A 164 4.04 15.54 5.07
C ASP A 164 4.40 17.02 4.97
N ALA A 165 3.75 17.88 5.74
CA ALA A 165 4.07 19.30 5.77
C ALA A 165 5.48 19.54 6.34
N PHE A 166 5.85 18.80 7.38
CA PHE A 166 7.19 18.80 7.96
C PHE A 166 8.26 18.37 6.95
N ARG A 167 8.07 17.23 6.27
CA ARG A 167 8.97 16.73 5.22
C ARG A 167 9.16 17.78 4.12
N ASP A 168 8.07 18.35 3.62
CA ASP A 168 8.12 19.32 2.53
C ASP A 168 8.82 20.62 2.96
N ALA A 169 8.66 21.05 4.21
CA ALA A 169 9.38 22.19 4.76
C ALA A 169 10.89 21.93 4.82
N LEU A 170 11.31 20.76 5.30
CA LEU A 170 12.71 20.34 5.30
C LEU A 170 13.29 20.30 3.88
N ALA A 171 12.55 19.73 2.91
CA ALA A 171 12.99 19.64 1.52
C ALA A 171 13.21 21.02 0.87
N ARG A 172 12.45 22.04 1.29
CA ARG A 172 12.62 23.44 0.86
C ARG A 172 13.62 24.24 1.70
N GLY A 173 14.22 23.65 2.73
CA GLY A 173 15.11 24.35 3.66
C GLY A 173 14.41 25.31 4.63
N ASP A 174 13.08 25.28 4.71
CA ASP A 174 12.28 26.15 5.58
C ASP A 174 12.27 25.62 7.02
N ARG A 175 13.33 25.95 7.77
CA ARG A 175 13.49 25.54 9.17
C ARG A 175 12.38 26.07 10.09
N ARG A 176 11.81 27.24 9.79
CA ARG A 176 10.73 27.84 10.61
C ARG A 176 9.44 27.05 10.45
N ALA A 177 9.07 26.68 9.23
CA ALA A 177 7.91 25.81 9.01
C ALA A 177 8.14 24.40 9.55
N ALA A 178 9.34 23.83 9.39
CA ALA A 178 9.67 22.53 9.94
C ALA A 178 9.58 22.49 11.47
N ALA A 179 9.96 23.57 12.17
CA ALA A 179 9.86 23.67 13.62
C ALA A 179 8.42 23.60 14.16
N ARG A 180 7.39 23.77 13.32
CA ARG A 180 5.97 23.61 13.71
C ARG A 180 5.57 22.15 13.96
N TYR A 181 6.36 21.18 13.50
CA TYR A 181 6.09 19.77 13.80
C TYR A 181 6.38 19.48 15.28
N PRO A 182 5.54 18.72 15.99
CA PRO A 182 5.67 18.55 17.44
C PRO A 182 7.08 18.09 17.88
N PRO A 183 7.69 18.70 18.92
CA PRO A 183 9.08 18.39 19.32
C PRO A 183 9.30 16.94 19.72
N ASP A 184 8.32 16.31 20.36
CA ASP A 184 8.27 14.88 20.67
C ASP A 184 8.29 14.01 19.40
N ALA A 185 7.47 14.35 18.40
CA ALA A 185 7.47 13.66 17.10
C ALA A 185 8.80 13.84 16.34
N GLN A 186 9.43 15.02 16.44
CA GLN A 186 10.78 15.24 15.92
C GLN A 186 11.83 14.37 16.63
N ARG A 187 11.74 14.22 17.96
CA ARG A 187 12.64 13.33 18.73
C ARG A 187 12.48 11.88 18.30
N GLY A 188 11.24 11.39 18.19
CA GLY A 188 10.95 10.03 17.70
C GLY A 188 11.55 9.77 16.32
N LEU A 189 11.43 10.74 15.41
CA LEU A 189 12.03 10.65 14.08
C LEU A 189 13.56 10.55 14.11
N ARG A 190 14.23 11.29 15.00
CA ARG A 190 15.70 11.22 15.14
C ARG A 190 16.16 9.84 15.57
N PHE A 191 15.46 9.20 16.51
CA PHE A 191 15.74 7.82 16.90
C PHE A 191 15.55 6.85 15.74
N SER A 192 14.45 6.98 14.99
CA SER A 192 14.19 6.17 13.80
C SER A 192 15.27 6.33 12.72
N SER A 193 15.77 7.55 12.51
CA SER A 193 16.83 7.82 11.53
C SER A 193 18.24 7.43 12.01
N ALA A 194 18.52 7.51 13.31
CA ALA A 194 19.82 7.13 13.87
C ALA A 194 20.01 5.60 13.91
N ALA A 195 18.91 4.84 13.95
CA ALA A 195 18.93 3.38 13.82
C ALA A 195 19.15 2.90 12.35
N ALA A 196 19.12 3.81 11.37
CA ALA A 196 19.18 3.49 9.94
C ALA A 196 20.61 3.23 9.37
N THR A 197 21.59 2.90 10.22
CA THR A 197 22.96 2.54 9.81
C THR A 197 23.06 1.12 9.21
N ALA A 198 21.97 0.35 9.20
CA ALA A 198 21.77 -0.84 8.37
C ALA A 198 20.95 -0.48 7.12
N PRO A 199 21.11 -1.16 5.97
CA PRO A 199 20.43 -0.78 4.71
C PRO A 199 18.93 -0.60 4.95
N SER A 200 18.47 0.65 4.87
CA SER A 200 17.21 1.07 5.46
C SER A 200 16.01 0.52 4.67
N ALA A 201 15.37 -0.53 5.20
CA ALA A 201 14.19 -1.19 4.62
C ALA A 201 12.92 -0.31 4.61
N ILE A 202 12.94 0.83 5.31
CA ILE A 202 11.81 1.76 5.45
C ILE A 202 12.21 3.14 4.91
N SER A 203 12.49 3.24 3.61
CA SER A 203 12.69 4.52 2.93
C SER A 203 11.97 4.53 1.57
N GLY A 204 11.25 5.61 1.21
CA GLY A 204 10.47 5.67 -0.05
C GLY A 204 9.33 6.69 -0.03
N ARG A 205 8.52 6.89 -1.07
CA ARG A 205 7.41 7.91 -1.03
C ARG A 205 6.34 7.62 0.05
N THR A 206 6.36 6.42 0.61
CA THR A 206 5.61 6.01 1.80
C THR A 206 6.32 6.31 3.12
N SER A 207 7.65 6.56 3.12
CA SER A 207 8.50 6.79 4.32
C SER A 207 9.80 7.63 4.13
N ARG A 208 10.00 8.47 3.10
CA ARG A 208 11.35 8.92 2.67
C ARG A 208 11.93 9.93 3.67
N MET A 209 12.96 9.49 4.39
CA MET A 209 14.22 10.21 4.52
C MET A 209 15.19 9.71 3.44
N ALA A 210 15.90 10.64 2.79
CA ALA A 210 17.24 10.37 2.26
C ALA A 210 17.99 11.70 2.02
N SER A 211 19.10 11.83 2.74
CA SER A 211 20.35 12.52 2.36
C SER A 211 20.56 14.02 2.59
N SER A 212 19.59 14.84 3.01
CA SER A 212 19.87 16.26 3.33
C SER A 212 19.85 16.62 4.82
N ALA A 213 19.42 15.73 5.70
CA ALA A 213 19.27 16.03 7.13
C ALA A 213 20.58 15.89 7.94
N THR A 214 21.57 15.16 7.43
CA THR A 214 22.84 14.93 8.15
C THR A 214 23.64 16.22 8.34
N SER A 215 23.48 17.23 7.47
CA SER A 215 24.15 18.53 7.62
C SER A 215 23.36 19.56 8.44
N ALA A 216 22.15 19.23 8.90
CA ALA A 216 21.28 20.20 9.58
C ALA A 216 21.32 20.13 11.13
N PHE A 217 22.06 19.20 11.70
CA PHE A 217 22.23 19.07 13.15
C PHE A 217 23.67 19.42 13.56
N PRO A 218 23.95 20.64 14.06
CA PRO A 218 25.22 20.91 14.70
C PRO A 218 25.32 20.07 15.98
N THR A 219 26.36 19.22 16.04
CA THR A 219 26.70 18.34 17.17
C THR A 219 27.34 19.08 18.35
N SER A 220 27.44 20.40 18.32
CA SER A 220 28.25 21.16 19.27
C SER A 220 27.44 22.19 20.06
N SER A 221 26.52 21.75 20.92
CA SER A 221 26.01 22.60 22.00
C SER A 221 25.10 21.85 22.98
N LEU A 222 25.61 20.85 23.70
CA LEU A 222 25.08 20.49 25.03
C LEU A 222 26.23 19.91 25.90
N PRO A 223 26.54 20.48 27.07
CA PRO A 223 27.53 19.93 27.98
C PRO A 223 26.97 18.68 28.69
N GLY A 224 27.77 17.61 28.77
CA GLY A 224 27.52 16.48 29.70
C GLY A 224 27.31 15.09 29.10
N TRP A 225 27.35 14.91 27.77
CA TRP A 225 27.22 13.59 27.15
C TRP A 225 28.58 13.00 26.79
N SER A 226 29.10 12.12 27.66
CA SER A 226 30.27 11.28 27.37
C SER A 226 29.83 9.98 26.70
N THR A 227 30.52 9.62 25.61
CA THR A 227 30.33 8.41 24.79
C THR A 227 30.37 7.10 25.61
N LYS A 228 30.93 7.13 26.83
CA LYS A 228 30.98 5.97 27.74
C LYS A 228 29.62 5.52 28.28
N ALA A 229 28.63 6.42 28.37
CA ALA A 229 27.31 6.08 28.91
C ALA A 229 26.50 5.17 27.97
N ALA A 230 26.70 5.28 26.66
CA ALA A 230 25.97 4.48 25.67
C ALA A 230 26.46 3.01 25.63
N THR A 231 27.76 2.77 25.88
CA THR A 231 28.33 1.41 25.85
C THR A 231 27.91 0.57 27.06
N ALA A 232 27.69 1.20 28.23
CA ALA A 232 27.28 0.50 29.44
C ALA A 232 25.83 -0.02 29.37
N ALA A 233 24.92 0.73 28.74
CA ALA A 233 23.53 0.31 28.56
C ALA A 233 23.39 -0.91 27.64
N TYR A 234 24.25 -1.04 26.63
CA TYR A 234 24.21 -2.16 25.69
C TYR A 234 24.74 -3.47 26.28
N ALA A 235 25.74 -3.41 27.18
CA ALA A 235 26.36 -4.59 27.79
C ALA A 235 25.51 -5.24 28.92
N SER A 236 24.47 -4.53 29.41
CA SER A 236 23.56 -5.06 30.43
C SER A 236 22.40 -5.87 29.85
N CYS A 237 21.98 -5.59 28.61
CA CYS A 237 20.91 -6.36 27.94
C CYS A 237 21.41 -7.68 27.34
N ALA A 238 22.69 -7.78 26.96
CA ALA A 238 23.24 -8.98 26.31
C ALA A 238 23.57 -10.14 27.28
N ARG A 239 23.36 -9.97 28.60
CA ARG A 239 23.60 -11.01 29.61
C ARG A 239 22.33 -11.58 30.25
N ALA A 240 21.15 -11.18 29.77
CA ALA A 240 19.86 -11.66 30.24
C ALA A 240 19.06 -12.42 29.17
N ALA A 241 19.75 -13.03 28.21
CA ALA A 241 19.20 -13.95 27.22
C ALA A 241 19.98 -15.26 27.23
#